data_AF-A0A4R6UDF2-F1
#
_entry.id   AF-A0A4R6UDF2-F1
#
_cell.length_a   1.000
_cell.length_b   1.000
_cell.length_c   1.000
_cell.angle_alpha   90.00
_cell.angle_beta   90.00
_cell.angle_gamma   90.00
#
_symmetry.space_group_name_H-M   'P 1'
#
loop_
_entity.id
_entity.type
_entity.pdbx_description
1 polymer ?
#
loop_
_entity_poly.entity_id
_entity_poly.type
_entity_poly.pdbx_seq_one_letter_code
_entity_poly.pdbx_strand_id
1 'polypeptide(L)'
;MSFAAQPDPAYAAMRDWMERWSDLEARLAALLLAPQEAGHFPARLQDIHHQADTLLALDADATLYWLFQLAASSPVGYSASHAMVCWALCRLVGQTLGHTEQEQTSLACAALTMNIAMTRLQDELANQTAPPTAEQRAAIDTHAARGAQWLRELGVRDAAWLQIVEQHHLTEAELPAPVRLLQAADRYAAMISPRETRPGRCVTDSSRHALIHQGHGVDDVGHALVRTVGICPPGSFVRLQDDRIAVVLRRSGRPAEPWVATVLDARGIPVAEPTLVDTGRDGDGIAAALVTQTVRVRLNHPRLLQLSRMALAQPR
;
A
#
# COMPACT_ATOMS: atom_id res chain seq x y z
N MET A 1 -17.66 19.33 37.77
CA MET A 1 -16.99 20.18 36.76
C MET A 1 -16.49 19.25 35.67
N SER A 2 -17.16 19.27 34.51
CA SER A 2 -16.75 18.44 33.36
C SER A 2 -15.62 19.18 32.65
N PHE A 3 -14.38 18.74 32.86
CA PHE A 3 -13.28 19.12 31.98
C PHE A 3 -13.44 18.34 30.68
N ALA A 4 -14.34 18.79 29.81
CA ALA A 4 -14.28 18.41 28.41
C ALA A 4 -13.04 19.09 27.82
N ALA A 5 -11.87 18.45 27.97
CA ALA A 5 -10.68 18.86 27.24
C ALA A 5 -11.08 18.98 25.76
N GLN A 6 -10.90 20.17 25.17
CA GLN A 6 -11.09 20.32 23.73
C GLN A 6 -10.25 19.25 23.03
N PRO A 7 -10.78 18.53 22.04
CA PRO A 7 -10.03 17.50 21.35
C PRO A 7 -8.78 18.13 20.75
N ASP A 8 -7.63 17.47 20.94
CA ASP A 8 -6.33 17.90 20.42
C ASP A 8 -6.46 18.26 18.93
N PRO A 9 -6.20 19.52 18.51
CA PRO A 9 -6.35 19.94 17.13
C PRO A 9 -5.55 19.10 16.13
N ALA A 10 -4.39 18.58 16.54
CA ALA A 10 -3.59 17.71 15.70
C ALA A 10 -4.23 16.33 15.54
N TYR A 11 -4.89 15.81 16.58
CA TYR A 11 -5.66 14.58 16.51
C TYR A 11 -6.86 14.73 15.56
N ALA A 12 -7.60 15.84 15.66
CA ALA A 12 -8.71 16.13 14.76
C ALA A 12 -8.26 16.21 13.29
N ALA A 13 -7.16 16.93 13.01
CA ALA A 13 -6.60 17.02 11.67
C ALA A 13 -6.18 15.65 11.10
N MET A 14 -5.70 14.71 11.92
CA MET A 14 -5.38 13.35 11.47
C MET A 14 -6.61 12.53 11.14
N ARG A 15 -7.69 12.68 11.91
CA ARG A 15 -8.98 12.06 11.58
C ARG A 15 -9.52 12.60 10.26
N ASP A 16 -9.52 13.92 10.05
CA ASP A 16 -10.02 14.52 8.80
C ASP A 16 -9.18 14.06 7.60
N TRP A 17 -7.85 13.94 7.77
CA TRP A 17 -6.96 13.40 6.74
C TRP A 17 -7.26 11.93 6.43
N MET A 18 -7.55 11.10 7.45
CA MET A 18 -7.95 9.70 7.26
C MET A 18 -9.30 9.59 6.54
N GLU A 19 -10.27 10.42 6.90
CA GLU A 19 -11.59 10.46 6.26
C GLU A 19 -11.48 10.79 4.76
N ARG A 20 -10.59 11.71 4.38
CA ARG A 20 -10.32 12.01 2.96
C ARG A 20 -9.76 10.82 2.20
N TRP A 21 -8.89 10.01 2.83
CA TRP A 21 -8.40 8.77 2.21
C TRP A 21 -9.50 7.72 2.08
N SER A 22 -10.33 7.54 3.11
CA SER A 22 -11.46 6.61 3.06
C SER A 22 -12.49 7.01 2.01
N ASP A 23 -12.75 8.31 1.82
CA ASP A 23 -13.60 8.81 0.73
C ASP A 23 -13.02 8.46 -0.65
N LEU A 24 -11.71 8.68 -0.85
CA LEU A 24 -11.05 8.32 -2.10
C LEU A 24 -11.11 6.81 -2.37
N GLU A 25 -10.92 5.98 -1.34
CA GLU A 25 -10.99 4.52 -1.46
C GLU A 25 -12.39 4.04 -1.82
N ALA A 26 -13.42 4.57 -1.16
CA ALA A 26 -14.81 4.29 -1.47
C ALA A 26 -15.20 4.75 -2.90
N ARG A 27 -14.75 5.92 -3.32
CA ARG A 27 -14.98 6.44 -4.68
C ARG A 27 -14.28 5.60 -5.74
N LEU A 28 -13.05 5.15 -5.46
CA LEU A 28 -12.32 4.23 -6.35
C LEU A 28 -13.04 2.88 -6.42
N ALA A 29 -13.45 2.31 -5.29
CA ALA A 29 -14.19 1.05 -5.24
C ALA A 29 -15.47 1.13 -6.09
N ALA A 30 -16.27 2.17 -5.90
CA ALA A 30 -17.49 2.40 -6.69
C ALA A 30 -17.19 2.52 -8.19
N LEU A 31 -16.12 3.23 -8.55
CA LEU A 31 -15.70 3.40 -9.95
C LEU A 31 -15.24 2.08 -10.60
N LEU A 32 -14.52 1.22 -9.86
CA LEU A 32 -13.98 -0.05 -10.36
C LEU A 32 -15.00 -1.20 -10.36
N LEU A 33 -16.02 -1.16 -9.49
CA LEU A 33 -17.07 -2.19 -9.40
C LEU A 33 -18.17 -2.07 -10.46
N ALA A 34 -18.38 -0.86 -10.98
CA ALA A 34 -19.37 -0.54 -12.01
C ALA A 34 -18.83 0.46 -13.05
N PRO A 35 -17.71 0.15 -13.74
CA PRO A 35 -17.04 1.13 -14.58
C PRO A 35 -17.87 1.55 -15.81
N GLN A 36 -18.72 0.67 -16.35
CA GLN A 36 -19.60 0.98 -17.49
C GLN A 36 -20.74 1.94 -17.13
N GLU A 37 -21.14 2.00 -15.85
CA GLU A 37 -22.16 2.93 -15.35
C GLU A 37 -21.55 4.32 -15.04
N ALA A 38 -20.22 4.38 -14.92
CA ALA A 38 -19.50 5.60 -14.66
C ALA A 38 -19.33 6.43 -15.95
N GLY A 39 -20.25 7.38 -16.16
CA GLY A 39 -20.04 8.43 -17.16
C GLY A 39 -18.70 9.16 -16.94
N HIS A 40 -17.99 9.44 -18.03
CA HIS A 40 -16.67 10.11 -18.01
C HIS A 40 -15.61 9.38 -17.16
N PHE A 41 -15.54 8.05 -17.23
CA PHE A 41 -14.61 7.22 -16.45
C PHE A 41 -13.16 7.79 -16.35
N PRO A 42 -12.47 8.17 -17.46
CA PRO A 42 -11.09 8.63 -17.37
C PRO A 42 -10.94 9.90 -16.52
N ALA A 43 -11.86 10.86 -16.66
CA ALA A 43 -11.82 12.11 -15.90
C ALA A 43 -12.05 11.87 -14.40
N ARG A 44 -12.96 10.95 -14.05
CA ARG A 44 -13.23 10.59 -12.66
C ARG A 44 -12.04 9.88 -12.00
N LEU A 45 -11.38 8.98 -12.73
CA LEU A 45 -10.17 8.32 -12.23
C LEU A 45 -9.03 9.34 -12.04
N GLN A 46 -8.84 10.25 -12.99
CA GLN A 46 -7.83 11.30 -12.91
C GLN A 46 -8.06 12.23 -11.72
N ASP A 47 -9.31 12.58 -11.41
CA ASP A 47 -9.65 13.36 -10.22
C ASP A 47 -9.31 12.61 -8.92
N ILE A 48 -9.64 11.32 -8.81
CA ILE A 48 -9.24 10.47 -7.67
C ILE A 48 -7.71 10.44 -7.55
N HIS A 49 -7.01 10.22 -8.66
CA HIS A 49 -5.54 10.21 -8.69
C HIS A 49 -4.96 11.54 -8.21
N HIS A 50 -5.45 12.67 -8.71
CA HIS A 50 -4.93 13.99 -8.36
C HIS A 50 -5.13 14.32 -6.87
N GLN A 51 -6.30 14.00 -6.33
CA GLN A 51 -6.60 14.20 -4.90
C GLN A 51 -5.74 13.29 -4.01
N ALA A 52 -5.55 12.03 -4.41
CA ALA A 52 -4.68 11.09 -3.72
C ALA A 52 -3.21 11.55 -3.77
N ASP A 53 -2.74 12.04 -4.92
CA ASP A 53 -1.36 12.51 -5.10
C ASP A 53 -1.08 13.75 -4.23
N THR A 54 -2.06 14.65 -4.14
CA THR A 54 -2.00 15.81 -3.22
C THR A 54 -1.84 15.35 -1.76
N LEU A 55 -2.60 14.32 -1.33
CA LEU A 55 -2.48 13.78 0.03
C LEU A 55 -1.14 13.08 0.27
N LEU A 56 -0.66 12.31 -0.72
CA LEU A 56 0.64 11.64 -0.67
C LEU A 56 1.79 12.65 -0.54
N ALA A 57 1.71 13.77 -1.27
CA ALA A 57 2.71 14.83 -1.22
C ALA A 57 2.76 15.54 0.16
N LEU A 58 1.67 15.53 0.93
CA LEU A 58 1.65 16.10 2.29
C LEU A 58 2.44 15.26 3.29
N ASP A 59 2.27 13.95 3.28
CA ASP A 59 3.04 13.02 4.14
C ASP A 59 3.02 11.60 3.57
N ALA A 60 4.06 11.25 2.82
CA ALA A 60 4.20 9.94 2.19
C ALA A 60 4.25 8.77 3.18
N ASP A 61 4.83 8.98 4.37
CA ASP A 61 4.93 7.94 5.40
C ASP A 61 3.58 7.68 6.05
N ALA A 62 2.83 8.74 6.36
CA ALA A 62 1.46 8.63 6.84
C ALA A 62 0.57 7.92 5.81
N THR A 63 0.70 8.26 4.52
CA THR A 63 -0.04 7.59 3.43
C THR A 63 0.27 6.10 3.37
N LEU A 64 1.55 5.71 3.35
CA LEU A 64 1.93 4.30 3.35
C LEU A 64 1.35 3.56 4.56
N TYR A 65 1.50 4.15 5.77
CA TYR A 65 0.92 3.59 6.99
C TYR A 65 -0.57 3.35 6.82
N TRP A 66 -1.32 4.38 6.42
CA TRP A 66 -2.78 4.31 6.36
C TRP A 66 -3.29 3.33 5.32
N LEU A 67 -2.75 3.37 4.10
CA LEU A 67 -3.13 2.44 3.04
C LEU A 67 -2.82 0.98 3.40
N PHE A 68 -1.73 0.74 4.12
CA PHE A 68 -1.38 -0.61 4.59
C PHE A 68 -2.32 -1.06 5.71
N GLN A 69 -2.71 -0.16 6.63
CA GLN A 69 -3.70 -0.47 7.64
C GLN A 69 -5.07 -0.78 7.01
N LEU A 70 -5.52 0.02 6.05
CA LEU A 70 -6.76 -0.24 5.31
C LEU A 70 -6.72 -1.62 4.65
N ALA A 71 -5.69 -1.87 3.82
CA ALA A 71 -5.55 -3.13 3.09
C ALA A 71 -5.37 -4.37 4.00
N ALA A 72 -4.82 -4.20 5.21
CA ALA A 72 -4.62 -5.29 6.16
C ALA A 72 -5.80 -5.54 7.11
N SER A 73 -6.70 -4.56 7.27
CA SER A 73 -7.75 -4.60 8.30
C SER A 73 -9.03 -5.32 7.86
N SER A 74 -9.30 -5.40 6.55
CA SER A 74 -10.53 -5.96 6.02
C SER A 74 -10.35 -6.53 4.61
N PRO A 75 -10.92 -7.70 4.30
CA PRO A 75 -11.03 -8.19 2.93
C PRO A 75 -12.18 -7.52 2.15
N VAL A 76 -13.04 -6.72 2.79
CA VAL A 76 -14.11 -5.96 2.13
C VAL A 76 -13.50 -4.77 1.39
N GLY A 77 -13.78 -4.64 0.08
CA GLY A 77 -13.18 -3.61 -0.76
C GLY A 77 -11.70 -3.85 -1.07
N TYR A 78 -11.22 -5.09 -0.91
CA TYR A 78 -9.83 -5.48 -1.12
C TYR A 78 -9.26 -4.93 -2.43
N SER A 79 -10.02 -5.00 -3.54
CA SER A 79 -9.54 -4.56 -4.85
C SER A 79 -9.15 -3.08 -4.87
N ALA A 80 -9.92 -2.22 -4.20
CA ALA A 80 -9.68 -0.78 -4.18
C ALA A 80 -8.49 -0.42 -3.29
N SER A 81 -8.45 -0.99 -2.08
CA SER A 81 -7.32 -0.87 -1.17
C SER A 81 -6.01 -1.39 -1.79
N HIS A 82 -6.05 -2.54 -2.46
CA HIS A 82 -4.90 -3.12 -3.19
C HIS A 82 -4.43 -2.18 -4.32
N ALA A 83 -5.36 -1.66 -5.12
CA ALA A 83 -5.05 -0.71 -6.19
C ALA A 83 -4.40 0.57 -5.66
N MET A 84 -4.90 1.12 -4.53
CA MET A 84 -4.30 2.29 -3.89
C MET A 84 -2.90 2.03 -3.33
N VAL A 85 -2.66 0.86 -2.74
CA VAL A 85 -1.32 0.47 -2.30
C VAL A 85 -0.38 0.39 -3.50
N CYS A 86 -0.76 -0.29 -4.58
CA CYS A 86 0.05 -0.39 -5.80
C CYS A 86 0.34 0.99 -6.38
N TRP A 87 -0.66 1.87 -6.42
CA TRP A 87 -0.54 3.25 -6.85
C TRP A 87 0.48 4.02 -6.01
N ALA A 88 0.38 3.98 -4.68
CA ALA A 88 1.28 4.71 -3.79
C ALA A 88 2.73 4.23 -3.94
N LEU A 89 2.94 2.92 -4.05
CA LEU A 89 4.26 2.32 -4.29
C LEU A 89 4.84 2.78 -5.63
N CYS A 90 4.05 2.73 -6.71
CA CYS A 90 4.48 3.20 -8.03
C CYS A 90 4.84 4.69 -8.02
N ARG A 91 4.02 5.53 -7.38
CA ARG A 91 4.27 6.98 -7.26
C ARG A 91 5.59 7.27 -6.54
N LEU A 92 5.83 6.62 -5.40
CA LEU A 92 7.03 6.85 -4.61
C LEU A 92 8.29 6.33 -5.30
N VAL A 93 8.24 5.13 -5.86
CA VAL A 93 9.42 4.50 -6.47
C VAL A 93 9.73 5.09 -7.84
N GLY A 94 8.71 5.35 -8.66
CA GLY A 94 8.89 5.93 -10.00
C GLY A 94 9.63 7.26 -9.97
N GLN A 95 9.47 8.05 -8.89
CA GLN A 95 10.20 9.32 -8.71
C GLN A 95 11.70 9.08 -8.58
N THR A 96 12.08 7.99 -7.89
CA THR A 96 13.49 7.62 -7.69
C THR A 96 14.15 7.00 -8.93
N LEU A 97 13.33 6.50 -9.87
CA LEU A 97 13.77 5.93 -11.14
C LEU A 97 13.87 6.98 -12.27
N GLY A 98 13.54 8.24 -11.98
CA GLY A 98 13.67 9.34 -12.94
C GLY A 98 12.60 9.37 -14.03
N HIS A 99 11.45 8.73 -13.83
CA HIS A 99 10.33 8.82 -14.76
C HIS A 99 9.81 10.27 -14.86
N THR A 100 9.47 10.68 -16.08
CA THR A 100 8.81 11.96 -16.35
C THR A 100 7.43 12.03 -15.68
N GLU A 101 6.90 13.23 -15.48
CA GLU A 101 5.57 13.42 -14.90
C GLU A 101 4.47 12.71 -15.72
N GLN A 102 4.61 12.69 -17.04
CA GLN A 102 3.68 12.00 -17.92
C GLN A 102 3.74 10.47 -17.72
N GLU A 103 4.93 9.87 -17.78
CA GLU A 103 5.10 8.43 -17.53
C GLU A 103 4.57 8.01 -16.16
N GLN A 104 4.82 8.86 -15.16
CA GLN A 104 4.36 8.66 -13.80
C GLN A 104 2.83 8.71 -13.67
N THR A 105 2.18 9.59 -14.42
CA THR A 105 0.72 9.69 -14.47
C THR A 105 0.13 8.44 -15.14
N SER A 106 0.70 8.01 -16.27
CA SER A 106 0.27 6.79 -16.97
C SER A 106 0.44 5.55 -16.09
N LEU A 107 1.58 5.42 -15.39
CA LEU A 107 1.84 4.34 -14.44
C LEU A 107 0.89 4.37 -13.24
N ALA A 108 0.61 5.56 -12.69
CA ALA A 108 -0.31 5.73 -11.58
C ALA A 108 -1.74 5.30 -11.95
N CYS A 109 -2.25 5.75 -13.09
CA CYS A 109 -3.56 5.35 -13.60
C CYS A 109 -3.60 3.85 -13.93
N ALA A 110 -2.51 3.29 -14.47
CA ALA A 110 -2.38 1.85 -14.68
C ALA A 110 -2.47 1.07 -13.35
N ALA A 111 -1.75 1.49 -12.32
CA ALA A 111 -1.79 0.86 -11.01
C ALA A 111 -3.19 0.86 -10.38
N LEU A 112 -3.94 1.96 -10.55
CA LEU A 112 -5.31 2.07 -10.06
C LEU A 112 -6.32 1.19 -10.81
N THR A 113 -5.98 0.73 -12.03
CA THR A 113 -6.95 0.06 -12.93
C THR A 113 -6.50 -1.27 -13.51
N MET A 114 -5.29 -1.75 -13.19
CA MET A 114 -4.73 -2.97 -13.78
C MET A 114 -5.63 -4.20 -13.62
N ASN A 115 -6.38 -4.26 -12.50
CA ASN A 115 -7.28 -5.35 -12.16
C ASN A 115 -8.75 -5.08 -12.50
N ILE A 116 -9.08 -4.01 -13.26
CA ILE A 116 -10.47 -3.57 -13.50
C ILE A 116 -11.38 -4.67 -14.05
N ALA A 117 -10.85 -5.55 -14.92
CA ALA A 117 -11.62 -6.65 -15.51
C ALA A 117 -11.91 -7.81 -14.53
N MET A 118 -11.24 -7.82 -13.38
CA MET A 118 -11.42 -8.82 -12.33
C MET A 118 -11.72 -8.22 -10.95
N THR A 119 -12.10 -6.94 -10.84
CA THR A 119 -12.36 -6.26 -9.56
C THR A 119 -13.24 -7.08 -8.62
N ARG A 120 -14.43 -7.50 -9.08
CA ARG A 120 -15.37 -8.30 -8.28
C ARG A 120 -14.80 -9.66 -7.90
N LEU A 121 -14.16 -10.34 -8.85
CA LEU A 121 -13.50 -11.61 -8.60
C LEU A 121 -12.36 -11.46 -7.59
N GLN A 122 -11.63 -10.33 -7.62
CA GLN A 122 -10.55 -10.05 -6.69
C GLN A 122 -11.07 -9.92 -5.25
N ASP A 123 -12.20 -9.25 -5.06
CA ASP A 123 -12.88 -9.14 -3.76
C ASP A 123 -13.43 -10.49 -3.29
N GLU A 124 -14.02 -11.29 -4.19
CA GLU A 124 -14.47 -12.65 -3.89
C GLU A 124 -13.30 -13.53 -3.43
N LEU A 125 -12.19 -13.51 -4.18
CA LEU A 125 -10.98 -14.30 -3.89
C LEU A 125 -10.29 -13.89 -2.58
N ALA A 126 -10.41 -12.64 -2.16
CA ALA A 126 -9.87 -12.18 -0.88
C ALA A 126 -10.54 -12.89 0.31
N ASN A 127 -11.83 -13.20 0.18
CA ASN A 127 -12.64 -13.89 1.18
C ASN A 127 -12.72 -15.42 0.97
N GLN A 128 -12.23 -15.91 -0.16
CA GLN A 128 -12.29 -17.32 -0.52
C GLN A 128 -11.20 -18.13 0.21
N THR A 129 -11.60 -19.22 0.87
CA THR A 129 -10.71 -20.18 1.56
C THR A 129 -10.28 -21.34 0.66
N ALA A 130 -11.04 -21.64 -0.39
CA ALA A 130 -10.71 -22.68 -1.37
C ALA A 130 -9.80 -22.13 -2.49
N PRO A 131 -8.98 -22.98 -3.14
CA PRO A 131 -8.26 -22.59 -4.36
C PRO A 131 -9.22 -22.07 -5.46
N PRO A 132 -8.78 -21.18 -6.36
CA PRO A 132 -9.61 -20.71 -7.47
C PRO A 132 -10.11 -21.86 -8.35
N THR A 133 -11.37 -21.80 -8.77
CA THR A 133 -11.94 -22.75 -9.77
C THR A 133 -11.27 -22.58 -11.13
N ALA A 134 -11.56 -23.48 -12.07
CA ALA A 134 -11.07 -23.36 -13.44
C ALA A 134 -11.57 -22.09 -14.13
N GLU A 135 -12.83 -21.70 -13.91
CA GLU A 135 -13.40 -20.46 -14.46
C GLU A 135 -12.74 -19.22 -13.83
N GLN A 136 -12.57 -19.22 -12.50
CA GLN A 136 -11.87 -18.13 -11.81
C GLN A 136 -10.42 -18.03 -12.27
N ARG A 137 -9.73 -19.16 -12.47
CA ARG A 137 -8.37 -19.22 -13.02
C ARG A 137 -8.32 -18.59 -14.41
N ALA A 138 -9.22 -18.96 -15.32
CA ALA A 138 -9.27 -18.39 -16.66
C ALA A 138 -9.54 -16.87 -16.63
N ALA A 139 -10.38 -16.40 -15.71
CA ALA A 139 -10.61 -14.97 -15.51
C ALA A 139 -9.34 -14.25 -14.99
N ILE A 140 -8.62 -14.84 -14.02
CA ILE A 140 -7.33 -14.35 -13.53
C ILE A 140 -6.30 -14.35 -14.66
N ASP A 141 -6.21 -15.38 -15.50
CA ASP A 141 -5.16 -15.45 -16.50
C ASP A 141 -5.38 -14.46 -17.66
N THR A 142 -6.63 -14.04 -17.89
CA THR A 142 -7.01 -13.14 -19.00
C THR A 142 -7.30 -11.70 -18.58
N HIS A 143 -7.30 -11.38 -17.27
CA HIS A 143 -7.77 -10.06 -16.80
C HIS A 143 -6.94 -8.89 -17.32
N ALA A 144 -5.63 -9.04 -17.52
CA ALA A 144 -4.76 -7.94 -17.98
C ALA A 144 -5.19 -7.44 -19.38
N ALA A 145 -5.30 -8.38 -20.33
CA ALA A 145 -5.75 -8.07 -21.69
C ALA A 145 -7.20 -7.55 -21.72
N ARG A 146 -8.10 -8.19 -20.96
CA ARG A 146 -9.50 -7.74 -20.84
C ARG A 146 -9.61 -6.37 -20.19
N GLY A 147 -8.78 -6.07 -19.20
CA GLY A 147 -8.72 -4.79 -18.51
C GLY A 147 -8.30 -3.67 -19.45
N ALA A 148 -7.25 -3.88 -20.23
CA ALA A 148 -6.84 -2.93 -21.27
C ALA A 148 -7.92 -2.72 -22.33
N GLN A 149 -8.62 -3.77 -22.75
CA GLN A 149 -9.78 -3.65 -23.65
C GLN A 149 -10.90 -2.81 -23.02
N TRP A 150 -11.32 -3.10 -21.79
CA TRP A 150 -12.36 -2.34 -21.09
C TRP A 150 -11.98 -0.87 -20.95
N LEU A 151 -10.72 -0.56 -20.60
CA LEU A 151 -10.27 0.82 -20.50
C LEU A 151 -10.37 1.56 -21.84
N ARG A 152 -10.06 0.91 -22.97
CA ARG A 152 -10.24 1.49 -24.33
C ARG A 152 -11.71 1.79 -24.63
N GLU A 153 -12.62 0.89 -24.25
CA GLU A 153 -14.07 1.04 -24.39
C GLU A 153 -14.62 2.17 -23.49
N LEU A 154 -14.06 2.31 -22.29
CA LEU A 154 -14.36 3.39 -21.33
C LEU A 154 -13.76 4.75 -21.73
N GLY A 155 -13.09 4.83 -22.88
CA GLY A 155 -12.58 6.09 -23.44
C GLY A 155 -11.16 6.45 -23.03
N VAL A 156 -10.39 5.55 -22.41
CA VAL A 156 -8.95 5.76 -22.18
C VAL A 156 -8.21 5.74 -23.51
N ARG A 157 -7.36 6.76 -23.73
CA ARG A 157 -6.55 6.95 -24.94
C ARG A 157 -5.05 7.03 -24.69
N ASP A 158 -4.63 7.03 -23.44
CA ASP A 158 -3.22 6.99 -23.06
C ASP A 158 -2.63 5.60 -23.40
N ALA A 159 -1.77 5.55 -24.40
CA ALA A 159 -1.16 4.32 -24.88
C ALA A 159 -0.25 3.65 -23.84
N ALA A 160 0.50 4.45 -23.05
CA ALA A 160 1.40 3.93 -22.04
C ALA A 160 0.62 3.31 -20.89
N TRP A 161 -0.45 3.96 -20.43
CA TRP A 161 -1.35 3.41 -19.42
C TRP A 161 -1.93 2.06 -19.89
N LEU A 162 -2.53 2.03 -21.08
CA LEU A 162 -3.13 0.81 -21.64
C LEU A 162 -2.11 -0.32 -21.79
N GLN A 163 -0.91 -0.02 -22.28
CA GLN A 163 0.16 -0.99 -22.44
C GLN A 163 0.61 -1.55 -21.09
N ILE A 164 0.78 -0.71 -20.07
CA ILE A 164 1.20 -1.16 -18.74
C ILE A 164 0.15 -2.13 -18.16
N VAL A 165 -1.14 -1.81 -18.28
CA VAL A 165 -2.22 -2.70 -17.84
C VAL A 165 -2.21 -4.02 -18.61
N GLU A 166 -2.01 -3.99 -19.93
CA GLU A 166 -2.00 -5.19 -20.76
C GLU A 166 -0.81 -6.11 -20.44
N GLN A 167 0.33 -5.53 -20.07
CA GLN A 167 1.61 -6.25 -19.93
C GLN A 167 1.99 -6.64 -18.49
N HIS A 168 1.26 -6.19 -17.47
CA HIS A 168 1.68 -6.36 -16.08
C HIS A 168 1.75 -7.82 -15.58
N HIS A 169 1.32 -8.82 -16.36
CA HIS A 169 1.55 -10.24 -16.05
C HIS A 169 2.51 -10.97 -16.99
N LEU A 170 3.07 -10.28 -17.99
CA LEU A 170 4.05 -10.90 -18.89
C LEU A 170 5.33 -11.26 -18.11
N THR A 171 5.97 -12.35 -18.52
CA THR A 171 7.20 -12.90 -17.91
C THR A 171 8.41 -12.76 -18.84
N GLU A 172 8.30 -11.91 -19.86
CA GLU A 172 9.36 -11.66 -20.82
C GLU A 172 10.59 -11.01 -20.16
N ALA A 173 11.79 -11.34 -20.65
CA ALA A 173 13.05 -10.89 -20.06
C ALA A 173 13.27 -9.38 -20.18
N GLU A 174 12.70 -8.72 -21.18
CA GLU A 174 12.88 -7.29 -21.46
C GLU A 174 11.54 -6.55 -21.44
N LEU A 175 11.01 -6.32 -20.23
CA LEU A 175 9.85 -5.46 -20.05
C LEU A 175 10.25 -4.00 -19.75
N PRO A 176 9.46 -3.01 -20.21
CA PRO A 176 9.69 -1.61 -19.85
C PRO A 176 9.69 -1.40 -18.34
N ALA A 177 10.52 -0.48 -17.85
CA ALA A 177 10.66 -0.19 -16.42
C ALA A 177 9.31 0.10 -15.70
N PRO A 178 8.34 0.86 -16.27
CA PRO A 178 7.04 1.05 -15.64
C PRO A 178 6.24 -0.25 -15.45
N VAL A 179 6.33 -1.20 -16.39
CA VAL A 179 5.66 -2.51 -16.30
C VAL A 179 6.28 -3.33 -15.18
N ARG A 180 7.63 -3.39 -15.13
CA ARG A 180 8.38 -4.09 -14.08
C ARG A 180 8.12 -3.49 -12.70
N LEU A 181 7.96 -2.17 -12.61
CA LEU A 181 7.60 -1.49 -11.37
C LEU A 181 6.19 -1.84 -10.92
N LEU A 182 5.22 -1.82 -11.83
CA LEU A 182 3.87 -2.23 -11.48
C LEU A 182 3.82 -3.69 -11.01
N GLN A 183 4.54 -4.59 -11.68
CA GLN A 183 4.69 -5.99 -11.27
C GLN A 183 5.29 -6.15 -9.87
N ALA A 184 6.35 -5.40 -9.58
CA ALA A 184 7.00 -5.43 -8.27
C ALA A 184 6.04 -4.90 -7.20
N ALA A 185 5.34 -3.80 -7.47
CA ALA A 185 4.36 -3.19 -6.57
C ALA A 185 3.16 -4.12 -6.32
N ASP A 186 2.60 -4.75 -7.35
CA ASP A 186 1.48 -5.69 -7.26
C ASP A 186 1.83 -6.91 -6.39
N ARG A 187 2.99 -7.53 -6.66
CA ARG A 187 3.51 -8.63 -5.83
C ARG A 187 3.71 -8.20 -4.39
N TYR A 188 4.32 -7.02 -4.17
CA TYR A 188 4.59 -6.51 -2.84
C TYR A 188 3.29 -6.25 -2.06
N ALA A 189 2.33 -5.57 -2.67
CA ALA A 189 1.01 -5.30 -2.10
C ALA A 189 0.29 -6.61 -1.72
N ALA A 190 0.25 -7.58 -2.64
CA ALA A 190 -0.40 -8.87 -2.42
C ALA A 190 0.23 -9.72 -1.29
N MET A 191 1.49 -9.45 -0.91
CA MET A 191 2.14 -10.15 0.21
C MET A 191 1.85 -9.52 1.58
N ILE A 192 1.50 -8.24 1.60
CA ILE A 192 1.23 -7.47 2.81
C ILE A 192 -0.26 -7.51 3.14
N SER A 193 -1.11 -7.53 2.11
CA SER A 193 -2.55 -7.68 2.26
C SER A 193 -2.91 -9.14 2.58
N PRO A 194 -3.62 -9.43 3.67
CA PRO A 194 -4.06 -10.77 4.01
C PRO A 194 -5.10 -11.29 3.00
N ARG A 195 -5.02 -12.57 2.65
CA ARG A 195 -6.08 -13.32 1.97
C ARG A 195 -6.44 -14.52 2.81
N GLU A 196 -7.70 -14.96 2.79
CA GLU A 196 -8.14 -16.12 3.56
C GLU A 196 -7.34 -17.41 3.23
N THR A 197 -6.99 -17.61 1.95
CA THR A 197 -6.15 -18.73 1.49
C THR A 197 -4.65 -18.59 1.78
N ARG A 198 -4.18 -17.39 2.13
CA ARG A 198 -2.76 -17.10 2.29
C ARG A 198 -2.55 -16.13 3.46
N PRO A 199 -2.09 -16.61 4.63
CA PRO A 199 -1.70 -15.69 5.70
C PRO A 199 -0.66 -14.72 5.15
N GLY A 200 -0.82 -13.43 5.48
CA GLY A 200 0.13 -12.39 5.08
C GLY A 200 1.56 -12.80 5.46
N ARG A 201 2.53 -12.49 4.61
CA ARG A 201 3.94 -12.77 4.94
C ARG A 201 4.50 -11.63 5.77
N CYS A 202 5.52 -11.95 6.56
CA CYS A 202 6.33 -10.92 7.21
C CYS A 202 6.93 -10.01 6.14
N VAL A 203 6.95 -8.69 6.37
CA VAL A 203 7.33 -7.71 5.35
C VAL A 203 8.79 -7.84 4.88
N THR A 204 9.66 -8.45 5.70
CA THR A 204 11.03 -8.80 5.29
C THR A 204 11.06 -9.87 4.21
N ASP A 205 10.15 -10.86 4.26
CA ASP A 205 10.03 -11.89 3.24
C ASP A 205 9.45 -11.31 1.95
N SER A 206 8.48 -10.41 2.10
CA SER A 206 7.91 -9.64 0.99
C SER A 206 8.96 -8.81 0.27
N SER A 207 9.82 -8.13 1.03
CA SER A 207 10.93 -7.35 0.49
C SER A 207 11.95 -8.23 -0.23
N ARG A 208 12.30 -9.41 0.32
CA ARG A 208 13.20 -10.37 -0.37
C ARG A 208 12.60 -10.90 -1.68
N HIS A 209 11.32 -11.22 -1.70
CA HIS A 209 10.64 -11.68 -2.91
C HIS A 209 10.51 -10.57 -3.97
N ALA A 210 10.34 -9.32 -3.55
CA ALA A 210 10.30 -8.19 -4.47
C ALA A 210 11.66 -7.86 -5.11
N LEU A 211 12.78 -8.24 -4.46
CA LEU A 211 14.14 -8.09 -5.00
C LEU A 211 14.49 -9.08 -6.12
N ILE A 212 13.69 -10.13 -6.31
CA ILE A 212 13.99 -11.22 -7.24
C ILE A 212 13.04 -11.13 -8.43
N HIS A 213 13.58 -10.89 -9.63
CA HIS A 213 12.83 -11.09 -10.87
C HIS A 213 12.92 -12.56 -11.29
N GLN A 214 11.81 -13.14 -11.76
CA GLN A 214 11.65 -14.58 -12.06
C GLN A 214 12.83 -15.17 -12.84
N GLY A 215 13.81 -15.75 -12.15
CA GLY A 215 14.96 -16.44 -12.77
C GLY A 215 16.11 -15.55 -13.27
N HIS A 216 16.00 -14.21 -13.20
CA HIS A 216 16.98 -13.29 -13.78
C HIS A 216 17.86 -12.56 -12.75
N GLY A 217 17.79 -12.97 -11.49
CA GLY A 217 18.58 -12.38 -10.41
C GLY A 217 17.95 -11.10 -9.87
N VAL A 218 18.82 -10.19 -9.45
CA VAL A 218 18.48 -8.99 -8.70
C VAL A 218 17.92 -7.92 -9.64
N ASP A 219 16.68 -7.52 -9.38
CA ASP A 219 15.92 -6.52 -10.15
C ASP A 219 16.27 -5.10 -9.68
N ASP A 220 16.74 -4.21 -10.59
CA ASP A 220 17.02 -2.80 -10.28
C ASP A 220 15.77 -2.06 -9.78
N VAL A 221 14.60 -2.41 -10.31
CA VAL A 221 13.30 -1.89 -9.86
C VAL A 221 12.92 -2.44 -8.49
N GLY A 222 13.17 -3.74 -8.26
CA GLY A 222 12.99 -4.36 -6.95
C GLY A 222 13.88 -3.71 -5.88
N HIS A 223 15.13 -3.39 -6.22
CA HIS A 223 16.03 -2.63 -5.35
C HIS A 223 15.53 -1.22 -5.08
N ALA A 224 15.08 -0.50 -6.12
CA ALA A 224 14.52 0.83 -5.95
C ALA A 224 13.29 0.80 -5.03
N LEU A 225 12.42 -0.20 -5.17
CA LEU A 225 11.27 -0.42 -4.30
C LEU A 225 11.69 -0.58 -2.84
N VAL A 226 12.57 -1.54 -2.53
CA VAL A 226 13.04 -1.77 -1.15
C VAL A 226 13.80 -0.58 -0.58
N ARG A 227 14.63 0.10 -1.39
CA ARG A 227 15.36 1.30 -0.96
C ARG A 227 14.41 2.46 -0.63
N THR A 228 13.32 2.60 -1.39
CA THR A 228 12.35 3.69 -1.23
C THR A 228 11.42 3.42 -0.06
N VAL A 229 10.91 2.20 0.05
CA VAL A 229 9.83 1.83 0.98
C VAL A 229 10.39 1.32 2.31
N GLY A 230 11.64 0.85 2.32
CA GLY A 230 12.29 0.25 3.47
C GLY A 230 11.95 -1.23 3.60
N ILE A 231 12.73 -1.93 4.43
CA ILE A 231 12.52 -3.35 4.73
C ILE A 231 11.22 -3.55 5.53
N CYS A 232 10.96 -2.63 6.47
CA CYS A 232 9.75 -2.56 7.27
C CYS A 232 9.09 -1.20 7.00
N PRO A 233 8.23 -1.07 5.98
CA PRO A 233 7.52 0.17 5.68
C PRO A 233 6.59 0.60 6.80
N PRO A 234 6.20 1.88 6.81
CA PRO A 234 5.11 2.39 7.66
C PRO A 234 3.87 1.49 7.58
N GLY A 235 3.32 1.13 8.74
CA GLY A 235 2.21 0.19 8.89
C GLY A 235 2.63 -1.25 9.22
N SER A 236 3.90 -1.60 9.05
CA SER A 236 4.43 -2.93 9.43
C SER A 236 4.49 -3.08 10.95
N PHE A 237 4.17 -4.27 11.46
CA PHE A 237 4.43 -4.61 12.86
C PHE A 237 5.81 -5.21 13.02
N VAL A 238 6.50 -4.84 14.10
CA VAL A 238 7.85 -5.30 14.43
C VAL A 238 7.93 -5.64 15.92
N ARG A 239 8.78 -6.61 16.25
CA ARG A 239 9.23 -6.87 17.61
C ARG A 239 10.58 -6.18 17.80
N LEU A 240 10.70 -5.41 18.88
CA LEU A 240 11.92 -4.73 19.28
C LEU A 240 12.85 -5.69 20.04
N GLN A 241 14.11 -5.31 20.23
CA GLN A 241 15.11 -6.12 20.96
C GLN A 241 14.73 -6.41 22.42
N ASP A 242 13.85 -5.59 23.01
CA ASP A 242 13.35 -5.76 24.37
C ASP A 242 11.97 -6.43 24.44
N ASP A 243 11.60 -7.16 23.38
CA ASP A 243 10.37 -7.92 23.21
C ASP A 243 9.06 -7.11 23.14
N ARG A 244 9.11 -5.77 23.24
CA ARG A 244 7.93 -4.94 22.94
C ARG A 244 7.53 -5.10 21.46
N ILE A 245 6.23 -5.01 21.19
CA ILE A 245 5.71 -4.99 19.82
C ILE A 245 5.35 -3.55 19.47
N ALA A 246 5.83 -3.10 18.32
CA ALA A 246 5.62 -1.77 17.80
C ALA A 246 5.08 -1.81 16.37
N VAL A 247 4.46 -0.71 15.95
CA VAL A 247 4.10 -0.47 14.55
C VAL A 247 5.05 0.59 13.98
N VAL A 248 5.55 0.35 12.76
CA VAL A 248 6.38 1.31 12.05
C VAL A 248 5.52 2.50 11.64
N LEU A 249 5.95 3.70 11.98
CA LEU A 249 5.25 4.94 11.68
C LEU A 249 5.83 5.70 10.51
N ARG A 250 7.16 5.66 10.35
CA ARG A 250 7.88 6.53 9.42
C ARG A 250 9.25 5.98 9.07
N ARG A 251 9.64 6.09 7.79
CA ARG A 251 11.00 5.79 7.34
C ARG A 251 11.98 6.83 7.89
N SER A 252 13.19 6.41 8.25
CA SER A 252 14.28 7.33 8.59
C SER A 252 15.28 7.43 7.42
N GLY A 253 16.34 8.22 7.59
CA GLY A 253 17.47 8.22 6.65
C GLY A 253 18.27 6.91 6.66
N ARG A 254 17.98 5.99 7.58
CA ARG A 254 18.68 4.72 7.79
C ARG A 254 17.70 3.56 7.50
N PRO A 255 17.89 2.76 6.43
CA PRO A 255 16.89 1.81 5.94
C PRO A 255 16.39 0.73 6.92
N ALA A 256 17.12 0.44 8.00
CA ALA A 256 16.79 -0.57 9.00
C ALA A 256 16.38 0.03 10.37
N GLU A 257 16.34 1.36 10.48
CA GLU A 257 16.15 2.06 11.75
C GLU A 257 14.99 3.06 11.62
N PRO A 258 13.74 2.61 11.37
CA PRO A 258 12.60 3.49 11.23
C PRO A 258 12.12 4.03 12.59
N TRP A 259 11.25 5.04 12.53
CA TRP A 259 10.49 5.48 13.70
C TRP A 259 9.31 4.55 13.92
N VAL A 260 9.11 4.12 15.17
CA VAL A 260 8.06 3.18 15.54
C VAL A 260 7.26 3.70 16.73
N ALA A 261 6.06 3.17 16.95
CA ALA A 261 5.32 3.36 18.19
C ALA A 261 4.97 2.02 18.82
N THR A 262 5.26 1.88 20.11
CA THR A 262 4.94 0.67 20.86
C THR A 262 3.43 0.51 21.00
N VAL A 263 2.91 -0.69 20.75
CA VAL A 263 1.48 -1.03 20.81
C VAL A 263 1.19 -2.16 21.79
N LEU A 264 2.15 -3.04 22.05
CA LEU A 264 2.10 -4.05 23.12
C LEU A 264 3.41 -4.00 23.91
N ASP A 265 3.33 -4.22 25.23
CA ASP A 265 4.51 -4.41 26.07
C ASP A 265 5.15 -5.80 25.86
N ALA A 266 6.28 -6.07 26.53
CA ALA A 266 6.99 -7.35 26.44
C ALA A 266 6.18 -8.57 26.94
N ARG A 267 5.06 -8.34 27.64
CA ARG A 267 4.13 -9.39 28.09
C ARG A 267 2.96 -9.59 27.12
N GLY A 268 2.94 -8.84 26.00
CA GLY A 268 1.85 -8.86 25.02
C GLY A 268 0.61 -8.09 25.47
N ILE A 269 0.71 -7.23 26.50
CA ILE A 269 -0.40 -6.42 26.99
C ILE A 269 -0.47 -5.13 26.17
N PRO A 270 -1.64 -4.74 25.65
CA PRO A 270 -1.81 -3.46 24.97
C PRO A 270 -1.40 -2.27 25.85
N VAL A 271 -0.55 -1.41 25.29
CA VAL A 271 -0.16 -0.18 25.98
C VAL A 271 -1.28 0.85 25.84
N ALA A 272 -1.62 1.55 26.93
CA ALA A 272 -2.68 2.55 26.92
C ALA A 272 -2.30 3.78 26.06
N GLU A 273 -1.02 4.19 26.13
CA GLU A 273 -0.49 5.32 25.40
C GLU A 273 0.73 4.85 24.57
N PRO A 274 0.61 4.84 23.22
CA PRO A 274 1.74 4.50 22.37
C PRO A 274 2.89 5.50 22.55
N THR A 275 4.11 4.99 22.67
CA THR A 275 5.31 5.82 22.81
C THR A 275 6.10 5.79 21.52
N LEU A 276 6.50 6.97 21.02
CA LEU A 276 7.36 7.12 19.86
C LEU A 276 8.80 6.69 20.20
N VAL A 277 9.41 5.87 19.35
CA VAL A 277 10.77 5.36 19.53
C VAL A 277 11.58 5.57 18.23
N ASP A 278 12.78 6.12 18.36
CA ASP A 278 13.81 6.14 17.31
C ASP A 278 14.66 4.89 17.44
N THR A 279 14.37 3.88 16.63
CA THR A 279 15.09 2.58 16.69
C THR A 279 16.59 2.71 16.40
N GLY A 280 17.05 3.84 15.84
CA GLY A 280 18.46 4.09 15.58
C GLY A 280 19.18 4.94 16.63
N ARG A 281 18.49 5.49 17.64
CA ARG A 281 19.10 6.26 18.73
C ARG A 281 18.81 5.69 20.11
N ASP A 282 17.61 5.12 20.30
CA ASP A 282 17.14 4.67 21.61
C ASP A 282 17.65 3.27 21.99
N GLY A 283 18.47 2.64 21.14
CA GLY A 283 19.03 1.29 21.38
C GLY A 283 18.03 0.15 21.15
N ASP A 284 16.76 0.48 20.86
CA ASP A 284 15.67 -0.45 20.60
C ASP A 284 15.60 -0.83 19.12
N GLY A 285 16.60 -1.58 18.66
CA GLY A 285 16.63 -2.09 17.29
C GLY A 285 15.45 -3.02 16.98
N ILE A 286 15.20 -3.27 15.68
CA ILE A 286 14.21 -4.27 15.25
C ILE A 286 14.80 -5.66 15.40
N ALA A 287 14.18 -6.53 16.20
CA ALA A 287 14.53 -7.93 16.33
C ALA A 287 13.91 -8.79 15.23
N ALA A 288 12.64 -8.54 14.89
CA ALA A 288 11.94 -9.24 13.82
C ALA A 288 10.75 -8.43 13.29
N ALA A 289 10.44 -8.55 12.00
CA ALA A 289 9.14 -8.13 11.48
C ALA A 289 8.08 -9.22 11.72
N LEU A 290 6.84 -8.80 11.94
CA LEU A 290 5.73 -9.65 12.34
C LEU A 290 4.65 -9.68 11.23
N VAL A 291 3.87 -10.76 11.22
CA VAL A 291 2.68 -10.86 10.36
C VAL A 291 1.53 -10.11 11.04
N THR A 292 0.91 -9.15 10.34
CA THR A 292 -0.16 -8.29 10.88
C THR A 292 -1.26 -9.06 11.61
N GLN A 293 -1.74 -10.17 11.04
CA GLN A 293 -2.81 -11.00 11.64
C GLN A 293 -2.45 -11.61 13.01
N THR A 294 -1.15 -11.73 13.32
CA THR A 294 -0.69 -12.28 14.60
C THR A 294 -0.71 -11.25 15.74
N VAL A 295 -0.82 -9.96 15.42
CA VAL A 295 -0.83 -8.87 16.40
C VAL A 295 -2.27 -8.50 16.72
N ARG A 296 -2.77 -8.97 17.87
CA ARG A 296 -4.14 -8.73 18.31
C ARG A 296 -4.25 -7.46 19.15
N VAL A 297 -4.24 -6.30 18.49
CA VAL A 297 -4.39 -4.99 19.14
C VAL A 297 -5.30 -4.08 18.33
N ARG A 298 -6.15 -3.31 19.01
CA ARG A 298 -6.93 -2.24 18.38
C ARG A 298 -6.09 -0.97 18.39
N LEU A 299 -5.77 -0.46 17.21
CA LEU A 299 -4.95 0.74 17.07
C LEU A 299 -5.79 2.01 17.16
N ASN A 300 -5.24 3.03 17.83
CA ASN A 300 -5.72 4.40 17.74
C ASN A 300 -4.97 5.11 16.59
N HIS A 301 -5.43 4.92 15.36
CA HIS A 301 -4.74 5.43 14.15
C HIS A 301 -4.52 6.95 14.17
N PRO A 302 -5.49 7.82 14.56
CA PRO A 302 -5.22 9.25 14.61
C PRO A 302 -4.10 9.62 15.59
N ARG A 303 -4.01 8.94 16.74
CA ARG A 303 -2.91 9.14 17.69
C ARG A 303 -1.56 8.67 17.13
N LEU A 304 -1.52 7.53 16.46
CA LEU A 304 -0.30 7.00 15.84
C LEU A 304 0.19 7.90 14.70
N LEU A 305 -0.71 8.44 13.88
CA LEU A 305 -0.38 9.42 12.84
C LEU A 305 0.11 10.75 13.44
N GLN A 306 -0.45 11.18 14.56
CA GLN A 306 0.05 12.34 15.30
C GLN A 306 1.49 12.12 15.78
N LEU A 307 1.80 10.96 16.38
CA LEU A 307 3.16 10.59 16.76
C LEU A 307 4.09 10.53 15.55
N SER A 308 3.62 10.01 14.42
CA SER A 308 4.39 10.03 13.17
C SER A 308 4.78 11.46 12.78
N ARG A 309 3.86 12.42 12.85
CA ARG A 309 4.15 13.84 12.55
C ARG A 309 5.12 14.47 13.55
N MET A 310 5.08 14.08 14.82
CA MET A 310 6.07 14.52 15.80
C MET A 310 7.47 14.05 15.41
N ALA A 311 7.62 12.81 14.92
CA ALA A 311 8.89 12.31 14.40
C ALA A 311 9.41 13.11 13.19
N LEU A 312 8.52 13.58 12.31
CA LEU A 312 8.90 14.44 11.18
C LEU A 312 9.53 15.76 11.61
N ALA A 313 9.06 16.32 12.73
CA ALA A 313 9.55 17.59 13.25
C ALA A 313 10.89 17.47 13.99
N GLN A 314 11.38 16.25 14.25
CA GLN A 314 12.66 16.05 14.93
C GLN A 314 13.83 16.21 13.93
N PRO A 315 14.95 16.84 14.35
CA PRO A 315 16.13 16.97 13.50
C PRO A 315 16.73 15.58 13.17
N ARG A 316 16.95 15.34 11.88
CA ARG A 316 17.61 14.14 11.33
C ARG A 316 19.04 14.00 11.84
#